data_AF-A0A7C3SQU1-F1
#
_entry.id   AF-A0A7C3SQU1-F1
#
_cell.length_a   1.000
_cell.length_b   1.000
_cell.length_c   1.000
_cell.angle_alpha   90.00
_cell.angle_beta   90.00
_cell.angle_gamma   90.00
#
_symmetry.space_group_name_H-M   'P 1'
#
loop_
_entity.id
_entity.type
_entity.pdbx_description
1 polymer ?
#
loop_
_entity_poly.entity_id
_entity_poly.type
_entity_poly.pdbx_seq_one_letter_code
_entity_poly.pdbx_strand_id
1 'polypeptide(L)'
;MDFLNCRVCLGSFSHERGVVISGCNGADFSAIVDEKDVITSRNPQIGEYIDGKVKVVLIKECNDYFIVDLPSAGLSNGSRIKIPKSY
;
A
#
# COMPACT_ATOMS: atom_id res chain seq x y z
N MET A 1 -4.23 -10.37 9.57
CA MET A 1 -4.01 -8.95 9.26
C MET A 1 -2.54 -8.83 9.01
N ASP A 2 -2.18 -8.45 7.79
CA ASP A 2 -0.83 -8.56 7.31
C ASP A 2 -0.33 -7.18 6.88
N PHE A 3 0.99 -7.05 6.77
CA PHE A 3 1.65 -5.81 6.41
C PHE A 3 2.46 -6.02 5.15
N LEU A 4 2.28 -5.11 4.19
CA LEU A 4 2.99 -5.14 2.93
C LEU A 4 3.98 -3.97 2.86
N ASN A 5 5.22 -4.25 2.47
CA ASN A 5 6.21 -3.21 2.23
C ASN A 5 5.77 -2.30 1.09
N CYS A 6 5.88 -0.99 1.28
CA CYS A 6 5.49 0.01 0.30
C CYS A 6 6.28 1.30 0.50
N ARG A 7 6.25 2.16 -0.51
CA ARG A 7 6.69 3.56 -0.35
C ARG A 7 5.51 4.41 0.09
N VAL A 8 5.73 5.28 1.06
CA VAL A 8 4.70 6.10 1.69
C VAL A 8 5.03 7.57 1.48
N CYS A 9 4.04 8.36 1.07
CA CYS A 9 4.09 9.81 1.00
C CYS A 9 2.90 10.44 1.73
N LEU A 10 2.93 11.76 1.89
CA LEU A 10 1.79 12.50 2.44
C LEU A 10 0.60 12.47 1.47
N GLY A 11 -0.60 12.27 2.02
CA GLY A 11 -1.85 12.51 1.30
C GLY A 11 -2.22 13.99 1.26
N SER A 12 -3.34 14.30 0.60
CA SER A 12 -3.87 15.67 0.51
C SER A 12 -4.37 16.18 1.87
N PHE A 13 -4.80 15.27 2.74
CA PHE A 13 -5.26 15.56 4.09
C PHE A 13 -4.28 15.02 5.15
N SER A 14 -4.27 15.62 6.35
CA SER A 14 -3.33 15.29 7.42
C SER A 14 -3.39 13.82 7.88
N HIS A 15 -4.57 13.20 7.78
CA HIS A 15 -4.81 11.81 8.15
C HIS A 15 -4.71 10.85 6.98
N GLU A 16 -4.31 11.32 5.81
CA GLU A 16 -4.15 10.48 4.63
C GLU A 16 -2.68 10.24 4.33
N ARG A 17 -2.41 9.06 3.79
CA ARG A 17 -1.10 8.68 3.28
C ARG A 17 -1.28 8.12 1.87
N GLY A 18 -0.43 8.57 0.97
CA GLY A 18 -0.26 7.92 -0.32
C GLY A 18 0.67 6.72 -0.13
N VAL A 19 0.27 5.56 -0.64
CA VAL A 19 1.09 4.36 -0.64
C VAL A 19 1.33 3.91 -2.06
N VAL A 20 2.56 3.50 -2.36
CA VAL A 20 2.98 2.94 -3.65
C VAL A 20 3.53 1.55 -3.41
N ILE A 21 2.87 0.57 -4.01
CA ILE A 21 3.13 -0.86 -3.85
C ILE A 21 3.59 -1.40 -5.19
N SER A 22 4.73 -2.08 -5.23
CA SER A 22 5.18 -2.73 -6.45
C SER A 22 4.38 -4.00 -6.73
N GLY A 23 3.72 -4.02 -7.87
CA GLY A 23 2.87 -5.11 -8.33
C GLY A 23 3.60 -6.19 -9.13
N CYS A 24 2.86 -7.24 -9.48
CA CYS A 24 3.36 -8.23 -10.45
C CYS A 24 3.60 -7.55 -11.81
N ASN A 25 4.73 -7.86 -12.47
CA ASN A 25 5.12 -7.35 -13.79
C ASN A 25 5.70 -5.92 -13.82
N GLY A 26 6.15 -5.38 -12.68
CA GLY A 26 6.78 -4.05 -12.63
C GLY A 26 5.80 -2.88 -12.72
N ALA A 27 4.50 -3.15 -12.64
CA ALA A 27 3.48 -2.11 -12.49
C ALA A 27 3.37 -1.70 -11.02
N ASP A 28 3.53 -0.42 -10.72
CA ASP A 28 3.30 0.12 -9.39
C ASP A 28 1.81 0.44 -9.20
N PHE A 29 1.26 0.08 -8.04
CA PHE A 29 -0.08 0.45 -7.59
C PHE A 29 0.02 1.57 -6.58
N SER A 30 -0.66 2.69 -6.82
CA SER A 30 -0.78 3.79 -5.87
C SER A 30 -2.18 3.84 -5.26
N ALA A 31 -2.28 4.05 -3.96
CA ALA A 31 -3.53 4.20 -3.24
C ALA A 31 -3.44 5.31 -2.18
N ILE A 32 -4.59 5.88 -1.83
CA ILE A 32 -4.72 6.73 -0.64
C ILE A 32 -5.36 5.91 0.46
N VAL A 33 -4.73 5.91 1.64
CA VAL A 33 -5.16 5.19 2.83
C VAL A 33 -5.11 6.11 4.05
N ASP A 34 -5.74 5.70 5.14
CA ASP A 34 -5.66 6.41 6.43
C ASP A 34 -4.26 6.22 7.06
N GLU A 35 -3.76 7.25 7.74
CA GLU A 35 -2.49 7.23 8.47
C GLU A 35 -2.41 6.05 9.45
N LYS A 36 -3.52 5.67 10.09
CA LYS A 36 -3.54 4.55 11.04
C LYS A 36 -3.27 3.19 10.40
N ASP A 37 -3.45 3.09 9.09
CA ASP A 37 -3.26 1.86 8.32
C ASP A 37 -1.84 1.76 7.75
N VAL A 38 -0.96 2.70 8.09
CA VAL A 38 0.42 2.75 7.62
C VAL A 38 1.40 2.78 8.78
N ILE A 39 2.52 2.07 8.63
CA ILE A 39 3.64 2.05 9.57
C ILE A 39 4.86 2.61 8.85
N THR A 40 5.41 3.69 9.38
CA THR A 40 6.67 4.29 8.91
C THR A 40 7.57 4.59 10.09
N SER A 41 8.89 4.67 9.85
CA SER A 41 9.86 5.02 10.90
C SER A 41 9.79 6.49 11.33
N ARG A 42 9.25 7.35 10.46
CA ARG A 42 8.98 8.77 10.69
C ARG A 42 7.84 9.23 9.79
N ASN A 43 7.36 10.45 9.99
CA ASN A 43 6.44 11.07 9.04
C ASN A 43 7.18 11.51 7.77
N PRO A 44 6.63 11.23 6.57
CA PRO A 44 7.18 11.74 5.32
C PRO A 44 7.01 13.26 5.24
N GLN A 45 7.94 13.94 4.57
CA GLN A 45 7.83 15.35 4.24
C GLN A 45 7.06 15.58 2.94
N ILE A 46 6.69 16.83 2.65
CA ILE A 46 5.99 17.20 1.41
C ILE A 46 6.89 16.86 0.21
N GLY A 47 6.36 16.06 -0.72
CA GLY A 47 7.07 15.61 -1.91
C GLY A 47 8.03 14.43 -1.69
N GLU A 48 8.12 13.92 -0.46
CA GLU A 48 9.01 12.81 -0.12
C GLU A 48 8.28 11.46 -0.15
N TYR A 49 9.00 10.42 -0.57
CA TYR A 49 8.62 9.03 -0.41
C TYR A 49 9.59 8.34 0.54
N ILE A 50 9.05 7.69 1.57
CA ILE A 50 9.83 6.91 2.55
C ILE A 50 9.39 5.46 2.53
N ASP A 51 10.28 4.56 2.92
CA ASP A 51 9.92 3.16 3.11
C ASP A 51 9.01 2.99 4.32
N GLY A 52 7.98 2.17 4.14
CA GLY A 52 7.01 1.85 5.17
C GLY A 52 6.30 0.55 4.88
N LYS A 53 5.25 0.31 5.65
CA LYS A 53 4.36 -0.81 5.47
C LYS A 53 2.93 -0.35 5.52
N VAL A 54 2.09 -0.90 4.65
CA VAL A 54 0.64 -0.67 4.69
C VAL A 54 -0.05 -1.94 5.18
N LYS A 55 -1.05 -1.74 6.03
CA LYS A 55 -1.92 -2.81 6.51
C LYS A 55 -2.79 -3.28 5.35
N VAL A 56 -2.87 -4.59 5.17
CA VAL A 56 -3.68 -5.20 4.12
C VAL A 56 -4.49 -6.37 4.65
N VAL A 57 -5.58 -6.68 3.96
CA VAL A 57 -6.34 -7.91 4.18
C VAL A 57 -5.97 -8.90 3.10
N LEU A 58 -5.31 -10.00 3.48
CA LEU A 58 -5.07 -11.11 2.58
C LEU A 58 -6.40 -11.79 2.23
N ILE A 59 -6.77 -11.78 0.95
CA ILE A 59 -8.01 -12.40 0.47
C ILE A 59 -7.73 -13.82 -0.01
N LYS A 60 -6.66 -14.00 -0.78
CA LYS A 60 -6.31 -15.29 -1.34
C LYS A 60 -4.82 -15.40 -1.57
N GLU A 61 -4.28 -16.54 -1.20
CA GLU A 61 -2.95 -16.96 -1.57
C GLU A 61 -3.01 -17.84 -2.82
N CYS A 62 -2.21 -17.51 -3.83
CA CYS A 62 -1.97 -18.33 -5.01
C CYS A 62 -0.52 -18.83 -5.00
N ASN A 63 -0.11 -19.70 -5.93
CA ASN A 63 1.25 -20.24 -5.89
C ASN A 63 2.33 -19.14 -6.03
N ASP A 64 2.12 -18.15 -6.90
CA ASP A 64 3.14 -17.15 -7.25
C ASP A 64 2.82 -15.72 -6.78
N TYR A 65 1.61 -15.49 -6.27
CA TYR A 65 1.14 -14.16 -5.87
C TYR A 65 0.11 -14.23 -4.74
N PHE A 66 -0.09 -13.11 -4.06
CA PHE A 66 -1.21 -12.89 -3.15
C PHE A 66 -2.22 -11.92 -3.78
N ILE A 67 -3.49 -12.10 -3.44
CA ILE A 67 -4.55 -11.13 -3.68
C ILE A 67 -4.84 -10.47 -2.34
N VAL A 68 -4.64 -9.15 -2.28
CA VAL A 68 -4.85 -8.37 -1.06
C VAL A 68 -5.84 -7.24 -1.30
N ASP A 69 -6.61 -6.92 -0.26
CA ASP A 69 -7.49 -5.76 -0.20
C ASP A 69 -6.84 -4.64 0.64
N LEU A 70 -6.85 -3.42 0.10
CA LEU A 70 -6.35 -2.23 0.80
C LEU A 70 -7.46 -1.58 1.66
N PRO A 71 -7.12 -1.09 2.86
CA PRO A 71 -8.06 -0.43 3.75
C PRO A 71 -8.49 0.93 3.20
N SER A 72 -9.80 1.21 3.22
CA SER A 72 -10.42 2.49 2.84
C SER A 72 -9.89 3.11 1.55
N ALA A 73 -9.67 2.27 0.54
CA ALA A 73 -9.17 2.72 -0.75
C ALA A 73 -10.24 3.51 -1.53
N GLY A 74 -10.14 4.83 -1.52
CA GLY A 74 -10.63 5.66 -2.62
C GLY A 74 -9.73 5.45 -3.84
N LEU A 75 -9.82 4.30 -4.50
CA LEU A 75 -8.89 3.89 -5.55
C LEU A 75 -9.46 4.05 -6.96
N SER A 76 -8.61 4.53 -7.87
CA SER A 76 -8.81 4.59 -9.32
C SER A 76 -8.83 3.22 -10.02
N ASN A 77 -8.35 2.15 -9.36
CA ASN A 77 -8.26 0.78 -9.92
C ASN A 77 -8.93 -0.31 -9.05
N GLY A 78 -9.77 0.07 -8.07
CA GLY A 78 -10.46 -0.86 -7.15
C GLY A 78 -9.61 -1.28 -5.94
N SER A 79 -10.23 -1.89 -4.92
CA SER A 79 -9.58 -2.19 -3.62
C SER A 79 -8.66 -3.41 -3.64
N ARG A 80 -8.77 -4.28 -4.67
CA ARG A 80 -8.06 -5.57 -4.77
C ARG A 80 -6.87 -5.48 -5.70
N ILE A 81 -5.69 -5.77 -5.18
CA ILE A 81 -4.45 -5.79 -5.95
C ILE A 81 -3.80 -7.18 -5.90
N LYS A 82 -3.02 -7.49 -6.94
CA LYS A 82 -2.20 -8.71 -7.03
C LYS A 82 -0.74 -8.35 -6.76
N ILE A 83 -0.13 -9.02 -5.77
CA ILE A 83 1.24 -8.78 -5.33
C ILE A 83 2.06 -10.07 -5.43
N PRO A 84 3.31 -10.04 -5.92
CA PRO A 84 4.11 -11.26 -6.06
C PRO A 84 4.56 -11.77 -4.67
N LYS A 85 4.74 -13.09 -4.52
CA LYS A 85 5.24 -13.67 -3.26
C LYS A 85 6.71 -13.38 -2.96
N SER A 86 7.47 -13.04 -3.99
CA SER A 86 8.93 -12.88 -3.96
C SER A 86 9.37 -11.56 -3.32
N TYR A 87 8.69 -11.11 -2.26
CA TYR A 87 8.92 -9.83 -1.59
C TYR A 87 9.30 -10.02 -0.12
#